data_AF-A0A8J3LML2-F1
#
_entry.id   AF-A0A8J3LML2-F1
#
_cell.length_a   1.000
_cell.length_b   1.000
_cell.length_c   1.000
_cell.angle_alpha   90.00
_cell.angle_beta   90.00
_cell.angle_gamma   90.00
#
_symmetry.space_group_name_H-M   'P 1'
#
loop_
_entity.id
_entity.type
_entity.pdbx_description
1 polymer ?
#
loop_
_entity_poly.entity_id
_entity_poly.type
_entity_poly.pdbx_seq_one_letter_code
_entity_poly.pdbx_strand_id
1 'polypeptide(L)'
;MTPEDRRAAIIAATLPLLRAEGLHVSSKRIAECAGVAEGTIFRAFPDKAALISATLSHAFDPAPTIESIKAVAGDPDLRFRLKTAVRILTRRFRDNAPLMMSLRSSGLAVVTTAPVFDPREALTGISDAVAELIADDADSFRLPPQTVASLLISMVFFNNRSEILPEDQIVDVVLDGVLSPEAKKEPAC
;
A
#
# COMPACT_ATOMS: atom_id res chain seq x y z
N MET A 1 23.51 18.26 -2.41
CA MET A 1 22.28 17.67 -1.85
C MET A 1 21.45 18.81 -1.30
N THR A 2 20.22 18.96 -1.79
CA THR A 2 19.32 20.02 -1.34
C THR A 2 18.79 19.72 0.08
N PRO A 3 18.22 20.70 0.79
CA PRO A 3 17.53 20.46 2.05
C PRO A 3 16.41 19.41 1.92
N GLU A 4 15.74 19.36 0.77
CA GLU A 4 14.66 18.42 0.49
C GLU A 4 15.18 17.01 0.23
N ASP A 5 16.26 16.86 -0.55
CA ASP A 5 16.95 15.58 -0.73
C ASP A 5 17.43 15.01 0.61
N ARG A 6 17.91 15.87 1.52
CA ARG A 6 18.33 15.46 2.87
C ARG A 6 17.14 14.91 3.67
N ARG A 7 15.99 15.59 3.62
CA ARG A 7 14.77 15.13 4.29
C ARG A 7 14.31 13.79 3.74
N ALA A 8 14.29 13.63 2.42
CA ALA A 8 13.93 12.38 1.76
C ALA A 8 14.86 11.23 2.16
N ALA A 9 16.18 11.46 2.17
CA ALA A 9 17.16 10.45 2.59
C ALA A 9 16.98 10.01 4.05
N ILE A 10 16.68 10.93 4.97
CA ILE A 10 16.42 10.62 6.37
C ILE A 10 15.12 9.81 6.51
N ILE A 11 14.06 10.18 5.78
CA ILE A 11 12.79 9.41 5.75
C ILE A 11 13.04 7.98 5.25
N ALA A 12 13.77 7.83 4.13
CA ALA A 12 14.08 6.54 3.54
C ALA A 12 14.88 5.64 4.50
N ALA A 13 15.81 6.21 5.29
CA ALA A 13 16.55 5.47 6.31
C ALA A 13 15.72 5.15 7.56
N THR A 14 14.73 6.00 7.89
CA THR A 14 13.89 5.83 9.09
C THR A 14 12.81 4.77 8.87
N LEU A 15 12.25 4.67 7.67
CA LEU A 15 11.12 3.79 7.36
C LEU A 15 11.39 2.30 7.69
N PRO A 16 12.53 1.69 7.31
CA PRO A 16 12.85 0.30 7.68
C PRO A 16 12.92 0.10 9.19
N LEU A 17 13.45 1.06 9.94
CA LEU A 17 13.51 1.00 11.40
C LEU A 17 12.12 1.00 12.02
N LEU A 18 11.21 1.85 11.54
CA LEU A 18 9.84 1.87 12.05
C LEU A 18 9.09 0.55 11.76
N ARG A 19 9.36 -0.09 10.62
CA ARG A 19 8.79 -1.40 10.27
C ARG A 19 9.32 -2.52 11.17
N ALA A 20 10.60 -2.46 11.56
CA ALA A 20 11.26 -3.51 12.33
C ALA A 20 11.14 -3.34 13.86
N GLU A 21 11.30 -2.11 14.35
CA GLU A 21 11.44 -1.79 15.78
C GLU A 21 10.23 -0.99 16.33
N GLY A 22 9.32 -0.53 15.47
CA GLY A 22 8.16 0.28 15.84
C GLY A 22 8.49 1.76 16.09
N LEU A 23 7.51 2.52 16.60
CA LEU A 23 7.61 3.99 16.74
C LEU A 23 8.51 4.47 17.89
N HIS A 24 8.98 3.55 18.74
CA HIS A 24 9.79 3.89 19.91
C HIS A 24 11.29 4.07 19.61
N VAL A 25 11.74 3.80 18.37
CA VAL A 25 13.15 3.89 17.97
C VAL A 25 13.79 5.25 18.30
N SER A 26 15.00 5.27 18.87
CA SER A 26 15.63 6.54 19.31
C SER A 26 16.15 7.36 18.13
N SER A 27 16.23 8.69 18.29
CA SER A 27 16.85 9.59 17.29
C SER A 27 18.31 9.25 17.04
N LYS A 28 19.05 8.83 18.07
CA LYS A 28 20.40 8.27 17.95
C LYS A 28 20.45 7.04 17.04
N ARG A 29 19.54 6.07 17.21
CA ARG A 29 19.47 4.87 16.38
C ARG A 29 19.15 5.19 14.92
N ILE A 30 18.25 6.14 14.70
CA ILE A 30 17.94 6.65 13.35
C ILE A 30 19.18 7.29 12.72
N ALA A 31 19.91 8.14 13.47
CA ALA A 31 21.11 8.80 13.00
C ALA A 31 22.20 7.81 12.59
N GLU A 32 22.44 6.78 13.40
CA GLU A 32 23.37 5.68 13.09
C GLU A 32 22.98 4.95 11.80
N CYS A 33 21.71 4.60 11.64
CA CYS A 33 21.22 3.89 10.44
C CYS A 33 21.27 4.76 9.19
N ALA A 34 20.98 6.05 9.31
CA ALA A 34 21.04 7.01 8.21
C ALA A 34 22.49 7.43 7.87
N GLY A 35 23.49 7.06 8.68
CA GLY A 35 24.88 7.48 8.49
C GLY A 35 25.08 8.99 8.67
N VAL A 36 24.34 9.60 9.61
CA VAL A 36 24.35 11.06 9.84
C VAL A 36 24.57 11.37 11.33
N ALA A 37 25.06 12.57 11.64
CA ALA A 37 25.03 13.05 13.02
C ALA A 37 23.59 13.35 13.47
N GLU A 38 23.25 13.07 14.73
CA GLU A 38 21.91 13.27 15.29
C GLU A 38 21.42 14.74 15.15
N GLY A 39 22.31 15.72 15.37
CA GLY A 39 22.01 17.13 15.11
C GLY A 39 21.62 17.44 13.66
N THR A 40 21.98 16.58 12.70
CA THR A 40 21.53 16.75 11.31
C THR A 40 20.08 16.34 11.11
N ILE A 41 19.59 15.37 11.88
CA ILE A 41 18.16 15.05 11.88
C ILE A 41 17.39 16.27 12.38
N PHE A 42 17.83 16.87 13.49
CA PHE A 42 17.12 18.02 14.08
C PHE A 42 17.22 19.32 13.27
N ARG A 43 18.17 19.41 12.33
CA ARG A 43 18.18 20.47 11.30
C ARG A 43 17.15 20.24 10.22
N ALA A 44 16.86 18.98 9.89
CA ALA A 44 15.91 18.61 8.86
C ALA A 44 14.47 18.52 9.41
N PHE A 45 14.29 18.11 10.65
CA PHE A 45 13.01 17.94 11.33
C PHE A 45 13.07 18.57 12.72
N PRO A 46 12.07 19.37 13.14
CA PRO A 46 12.14 20.08 14.43
C PRO A 46 12.22 19.15 15.65
N ASP A 47 11.62 17.97 15.57
CA ASP A 47 11.66 16.94 16.60
C ASP A 47 11.48 15.54 16.01
N LYS A 48 11.60 14.51 16.87
CA LYS A 48 11.41 13.10 16.49
C LYS A 48 9.96 12.82 16.03
N ALA A 49 8.96 13.48 16.61
CA ALA A 49 7.56 13.25 16.26
C ALA A 49 7.27 13.74 14.83
N ALA A 50 7.84 14.88 14.42
CA ALA A 50 7.77 15.41 13.07
C ALA A 50 8.44 14.47 12.05
N LEU A 51 9.57 13.87 12.40
CA LEU A 51 10.21 12.85 11.56
C LEU A 51 9.34 11.59 11.42
N ILE A 52 8.82 11.07 12.54
CA ILE A 52 7.94 9.89 12.52
C ILE A 52 6.70 10.19 11.67
N SER A 53 6.06 11.33 11.89
CA SER A 53 4.90 11.78 11.13
C SER A 53 5.17 11.82 9.63
N ALA A 54 6.25 12.50 9.21
CA ALA A 54 6.64 12.57 7.81
C ALA A 54 6.98 11.18 7.20
N THR A 55 7.60 10.30 7.98
CA THR A 55 7.92 8.93 7.55
C THR A 55 6.66 8.10 7.38
N LEU A 56 5.66 8.25 8.26
CA LEU A 56 4.37 7.57 8.15
C LEU A 56 3.58 8.08 6.95
N SER A 57 3.52 9.40 6.72
CA SER A 57 2.91 9.96 5.51
C SER A 57 3.53 9.40 4.25
N HIS A 58 4.86 9.31 4.19
CA HIS A 58 5.56 8.70 3.06
C HIS A 58 5.21 7.20 2.90
N ALA A 59 5.15 6.44 3.99
CA ALA A 59 4.82 5.01 3.96
C ALA A 59 3.39 4.72 3.50
N PHE A 60 2.46 5.62 3.86
CA PHE A 60 1.04 5.44 3.59
C PHE A 60 0.57 6.16 2.31
N ASP A 61 1.41 6.96 1.66
CA ASP A 61 1.10 7.58 0.36
C ASP A 61 0.57 6.53 -0.64
N PRO A 62 -0.66 6.69 -1.17
CA PRO A 62 -1.21 5.78 -2.18
C PRO A 62 -0.60 5.98 -3.57
N ALA A 63 -0.01 7.14 -3.87
CA ALA A 63 0.38 7.50 -5.23
C ALA A 63 1.33 6.48 -5.88
N PRO A 64 2.41 5.97 -5.23
CA PRO A 64 3.28 4.98 -5.85
C PRO A 64 2.55 3.66 -6.19
N THR A 65 1.56 3.29 -5.38
CA THR A 65 0.74 2.10 -5.63
C THR A 65 -0.20 2.32 -6.81
N ILE A 66 -0.86 3.47 -6.87
CA ILE A 66 -1.75 3.86 -7.98
C ILE A 66 -0.97 3.87 -9.30
N GLU A 67 0.20 4.51 -9.33
CA GLU A 67 1.04 4.55 -10.53
C GLU A 67 1.49 3.15 -10.97
N SER A 68 1.82 2.27 -10.02
CA SER A 68 2.20 0.88 -10.33
C SER A 68 1.04 0.08 -10.94
N ILE A 69 -0.20 0.35 -10.50
CA ILE A 69 -1.41 -0.28 -11.05
C ILE A 69 -1.68 0.26 -12.47
N LYS A 70 -1.60 1.57 -12.66
CA LYS A 70 -1.79 2.20 -13.98
C LYS A 70 -0.76 1.75 -15.00
N ALA A 71 0.47 1.47 -14.57
CA ALA A 71 1.55 1.03 -15.44
C ALA A 71 1.26 -0.31 -16.16
N VAL A 72 0.33 -1.13 -15.66
CA VAL A 72 -0.05 -2.39 -16.30
C VAL A 72 -1.34 -2.31 -17.12
N ALA A 73 -1.99 -1.15 -17.19
CA ALA A 73 -3.28 -0.99 -17.88
C ALA A 73 -3.22 -1.31 -19.38
N GLY A 74 -2.07 -1.14 -20.02
CA GLY A 74 -1.89 -1.43 -21.45
C GLY A 74 -1.72 -2.90 -21.82
N ASP A 75 -1.67 -3.82 -20.84
CA ASP A 75 -1.50 -5.25 -21.13
C ASP A 75 -2.83 -5.89 -21.60
N PRO A 76 -2.84 -6.62 -22.73
CA PRO A 76 -4.07 -7.21 -23.27
C PRO A 76 -4.65 -8.32 -22.39
N ASP A 77 -3.86 -8.96 -21.52
CA ASP A 77 -4.33 -10.04 -20.65
C ASP A 77 -4.89 -9.48 -19.33
N LEU A 78 -6.23 -9.51 -19.20
CA LEU A 78 -6.94 -9.12 -17.97
C LEU A 78 -6.47 -9.92 -16.74
N ARG A 79 -6.20 -11.22 -16.91
CA ARG A 79 -5.75 -12.07 -15.79
C ARG A 79 -4.34 -11.63 -15.37
N PHE A 80 -3.47 -11.31 -16.31
CA PHE A 80 -2.15 -10.75 -16.00
C PHE A 80 -2.23 -9.41 -15.26
N ARG A 81 -3.07 -8.48 -15.73
CA ARG A 81 -3.32 -7.18 -15.08
C ARG A 81 -3.76 -7.36 -13.63
N LEU A 82 -4.78 -8.20 -13.40
CA LEU A 82 -5.31 -8.47 -12.06
C LEU A 82 -4.30 -9.20 -11.16
N LYS A 83 -3.56 -10.18 -11.67
CA LYS A 83 -2.48 -10.84 -10.93
C LYS A 83 -1.42 -9.84 -10.49
N THR A 84 -1.04 -8.92 -11.37
CA THR A 84 -0.06 -7.89 -11.04
C THR A 84 -0.60 -6.88 -10.01
N ALA A 85 -1.86 -6.44 -10.15
CA ALA A 85 -2.51 -5.59 -9.16
C ALA A 85 -2.56 -6.26 -7.77
N VAL A 86 -2.93 -7.54 -7.69
CA VAL A 86 -2.93 -8.30 -6.43
C VAL A 86 -1.55 -8.36 -5.79
N ARG A 87 -0.50 -8.60 -6.58
CA ARG A 87 0.88 -8.60 -6.07
C ARG A 87 1.29 -7.24 -5.50
N ILE A 88 0.96 -6.16 -6.20
CA ILE A 88 1.22 -4.79 -5.76
C ILE A 88 0.51 -4.51 -4.42
N LEU A 89 -0.78 -4.84 -4.33
CA LEU A 89 -1.60 -4.64 -3.13
C LEU A 89 -1.12 -5.50 -1.95
N THR A 90 -0.80 -6.76 -2.19
CA THR A 90 -0.30 -7.70 -1.18
C THR A 90 0.99 -7.18 -0.57
N ARG A 91 1.95 -6.76 -1.41
CA ARG A 91 3.19 -6.15 -0.96
C ARG A 91 2.94 -4.88 -0.14
N ARG A 92 2.06 -3.97 -0.62
CA ARG A 92 1.72 -2.74 0.11
C ARG A 92 1.17 -3.04 1.51
N PHE A 93 0.22 -3.97 1.63
CA PHE A 93 -0.34 -4.31 2.95
C PHE A 93 0.67 -4.99 3.85
N ARG A 94 1.52 -5.87 3.32
CA ARG A 94 2.61 -6.51 4.07
C ARG A 94 3.59 -5.47 4.61
N ASP A 95 4.05 -4.56 3.77
CA ASP A 95 5.03 -3.53 4.11
C ASP A 95 4.49 -2.53 5.15
N ASN A 96 3.17 -2.29 5.16
CA ASN A 96 2.54 -1.33 6.06
C ASN A 96 1.89 -1.96 7.32
N ALA A 97 1.74 -3.29 7.38
CA ALA A 97 1.15 -3.97 8.53
C ALA A 97 1.87 -3.70 9.87
N PRO A 98 3.22 -3.76 9.96
CA PRO A 98 3.93 -3.47 11.21
C PRO A 98 3.72 -2.03 11.70
N LEU A 99 3.64 -1.07 10.77
CA LEU A 99 3.40 0.33 11.06
C LEU A 99 1.98 0.54 11.62
N MET A 100 0.99 -0.09 11.01
CA MET A 100 -0.40 -0.05 11.50
C MET A 100 -0.54 -0.66 12.89
N MET A 101 0.16 -1.76 13.17
CA MET A 101 0.17 -2.38 14.50
C MET A 101 0.82 -1.46 15.53
N SER A 102 1.95 -0.84 15.19
CA SER A 102 2.66 0.11 16.05
C SER A 102 1.85 1.38 16.34
N LEU A 103 1.09 1.87 15.36
CA LEU A 103 0.18 3.01 15.55
C LEU A 103 -0.96 2.68 16.52
N ARG A 104 -1.51 1.46 16.44
CA ARG A 104 -2.57 1.00 17.34
C ARG A 104 -2.07 0.83 18.77
N SER A 105 -0.89 0.23 18.95
CA SER A 105 -0.33 -0.04 20.28
C SER A 105 0.19 1.21 20.99
N SER A 106 0.61 2.23 20.24
CA SER A 106 1.21 3.45 20.81
C SER A 106 0.20 4.50 21.28
N GLY A 107 -1.10 4.29 21.04
CA GLY A 107 -2.15 5.27 21.36
C GLY A 107 -2.12 6.55 20.50
N LEU A 108 -1.10 6.71 19.63
CA LEU A 108 -0.97 7.83 18.70
C LEU A 108 -2.10 7.87 17.65
N ALA A 109 -2.76 6.74 17.38
CA ALA A 109 -3.97 6.70 16.56
C ALA A 109 -5.12 7.59 17.11
N VAL A 110 -5.10 7.92 18.41
CA VAL A 110 -6.13 8.76 19.08
C VAL A 110 -5.65 10.20 19.29
N VAL A 111 -4.34 10.45 19.34
CA VAL A 111 -3.75 11.73 19.78
C VAL A 111 -3.41 12.67 18.61
N THR A 112 -3.22 12.18 17.38
CA THR A 112 -3.01 13.06 16.23
C THR A 112 -4.35 13.62 15.74
N THR A 113 -4.67 14.87 16.08
CA THR A 113 -5.90 15.59 15.74
C THR A 113 -6.10 15.91 14.26
N ALA A 114 -5.23 15.41 13.38
CA ALA A 114 -5.52 15.14 11.99
C ALA A 114 -4.67 13.93 11.61
N PRO A 115 -5.24 12.87 11.01
CA PRO A 115 -4.38 11.84 10.46
C PRO A 115 -3.66 12.49 9.27
N VAL A 116 -2.32 12.48 9.26
CA VAL A 116 -1.50 13.03 8.16
C VAL A 116 -1.63 12.19 6.87
N PHE A 117 -2.65 11.34 6.84
CA PHE A 117 -2.99 10.30 5.89
C PHE A 117 -4.42 9.86 6.23
N ASP A 118 -5.43 10.09 5.38
CA ASP A 118 -6.74 9.46 5.58
C ASP A 118 -6.70 8.04 4.97
N PRO A 119 -6.77 6.98 5.81
CA PRO A 119 -6.76 5.61 5.29
C PRO A 119 -7.92 5.31 4.35
N ARG A 120 -9.07 6.01 4.52
CA ARG A 120 -10.22 5.84 3.64
C ARG A 120 -9.95 6.45 2.28
N GLU A 121 -9.49 7.69 2.22
CA GLU A 121 -9.16 8.39 0.97
C GLU A 121 -8.12 7.61 0.15
N ALA A 122 -7.08 7.11 0.80
CA ALA A 122 -6.06 6.33 0.12
C ALA A 122 -6.55 4.98 -0.40
N LEU A 123 -7.42 4.30 0.34
CA LEU A 123 -8.07 3.08 -0.15
C LEU A 123 -9.03 3.37 -1.30
N THR A 124 -9.74 4.50 -1.27
CA THR A 124 -10.59 4.96 -2.38
C THR A 124 -9.75 5.17 -3.63
N GLY A 125 -8.65 5.94 -3.57
CA GLY A 125 -7.81 6.17 -4.75
C GLY A 125 -7.19 4.89 -5.32
N ILE A 126 -6.84 3.92 -4.47
CA ILE A 126 -6.36 2.60 -4.92
C ILE A 126 -7.50 1.80 -5.56
N SER A 127 -8.71 1.83 -4.97
CA SER A 127 -9.89 1.19 -5.51
C SER A 127 -10.27 1.74 -6.88
N ASP A 128 -10.19 3.06 -7.05
CA ASP A 128 -10.48 3.74 -8.31
C ASP A 128 -9.46 3.31 -9.38
N ALA A 129 -8.18 3.25 -9.05
CA ALA A 129 -7.14 2.76 -9.96
C ALA A 129 -7.35 1.30 -10.40
N VAL A 130 -7.81 0.42 -9.50
CA VAL A 130 -8.14 -0.97 -9.87
C VAL A 130 -9.42 -1.06 -10.70
N ALA A 131 -10.40 -0.20 -10.44
CA ALA A 131 -11.62 -0.16 -11.24
C ALA A 131 -11.36 0.37 -12.66
N GLU A 132 -10.54 1.42 -12.78
CA GLU A 132 -10.03 1.92 -14.07
C GLU A 132 -9.25 0.83 -14.81
N LEU A 133 -8.43 0.04 -14.09
CA LEU A 133 -7.65 -1.05 -14.68
C LEU A 133 -8.51 -2.07 -15.43
N ILE A 134 -9.74 -2.32 -14.98
CA ILE A 134 -10.64 -3.35 -15.55
C ILE A 134 -11.84 -2.75 -16.30
N ALA A 135 -11.86 -1.43 -16.51
CA ALA A 135 -13.00 -0.74 -17.08
C ALA A 135 -13.31 -1.18 -18.51
N ASP A 136 -12.28 -1.43 -19.32
CA ASP A 136 -12.42 -1.90 -20.70
C ASP A 136 -12.99 -3.33 -20.79
N ASP A 137 -12.91 -4.10 -19.70
CA ASP A 137 -13.42 -5.47 -19.61
C ASP A 137 -14.74 -5.56 -18.83
N ALA A 138 -15.44 -4.44 -18.61
CA ALA A 138 -16.62 -4.37 -17.75
C ALA A 138 -17.69 -5.44 -18.09
N ASP A 139 -17.89 -5.72 -19.37
CA ASP A 139 -18.87 -6.70 -19.86
C ASP A 139 -18.54 -8.15 -19.47
N SER A 140 -17.28 -8.43 -19.09
CA SER A 140 -16.83 -9.75 -18.62
C SER A 140 -17.26 -10.03 -17.17
N PHE A 141 -17.67 -9.01 -16.42
CA PHE A 141 -18.00 -9.12 -14.99
C PHE A 141 -19.52 -9.08 -14.74
N ARG A 142 -19.96 -9.79 -13.70
CA ARG A 142 -21.37 -9.73 -13.24
C ARG A 142 -21.67 -8.50 -12.38
N LEU A 143 -20.63 -7.81 -11.94
CA LEU A 143 -20.68 -6.70 -11.00
C LEU A 143 -19.99 -5.49 -11.62
N PRO A 144 -20.37 -4.26 -11.24
CA PRO A 144 -19.67 -3.06 -11.69
C PRO A 144 -18.17 -3.10 -11.34
N PRO A 145 -17.27 -2.55 -12.18
CA PRO A 145 -15.83 -2.49 -11.92
C PRO A 145 -15.45 -2.02 -10.51
N GLN A 146 -16.11 -0.98 -10.00
CA GLN A 146 -15.87 -0.48 -8.63
C GLN A 146 -16.14 -1.53 -7.56
N THR A 147 -17.18 -2.34 -7.73
CA THR A 147 -17.53 -3.41 -6.80
C THR A 147 -16.50 -4.54 -6.87
N VAL A 148 -16.06 -4.91 -8.07
CA VAL A 148 -15.00 -5.91 -8.26
C VAL A 148 -13.70 -5.45 -7.61
N ALA A 149 -13.29 -4.20 -7.83
CA ALA A 149 -12.12 -3.59 -7.20
C ALA A 149 -12.19 -3.61 -5.66
N SER A 150 -13.34 -3.22 -5.11
CA SER A 150 -13.58 -3.21 -3.66
C SER A 150 -13.50 -4.61 -3.04
N LEU A 151 -14.06 -5.61 -3.73
CA LEU A 151 -14.00 -7.02 -3.31
C LEU A 151 -12.57 -7.56 -3.35
N LEU A 152 -11.85 -7.28 -4.44
CA LEU A 152 -10.45 -7.69 -4.61
C LEU A 152 -9.58 -7.11 -3.48
N ILE A 153 -9.66 -5.80 -3.24
CA ILE A 153 -8.89 -5.12 -2.20
C ILE A 153 -9.23 -5.69 -0.82
N SER A 154 -10.52 -5.90 -0.53
CA SER A 154 -10.96 -6.49 0.74
C SER A 154 -10.35 -7.87 0.94
N MET A 155 -10.39 -8.72 -0.09
CA MET A 155 -9.85 -10.07 -0.02
C MET A 155 -8.34 -10.07 0.17
N VAL A 156 -7.60 -9.25 -0.58
CA VAL A 156 -6.14 -9.11 -0.43
C VAL A 156 -5.79 -8.61 0.97
N PHE A 157 -6.54 -7.64 1.52
CA PHE A 157 -6.35 -7.14 2.87
C PHE A 157 -6.54 -8.22 3.94
N PHE A 158 -7.62 -9.00 3.87
CA PHE A 158 -7.88 -10.09 4.80
C PHE A 158 -6.85 -11.21 4.67
N ASN A 159 -6.51 -11.59 3.43
CA ASN A 159 -5.55 -12.65 3.18
C ASN A 159 -4.16 -12.31 3.75
N ASN A 160 -3.74 -11.05 3.66
CA ASN A 160 -2.46 -10.60 4.21
C ASN A 160 -2.39 -10.69 5.75
N ARG A 161 -3.51 -10.82 6.47
CA ARG A 161 -3.54 -10.94 7.93
C ARG A 161 -3.55 -12.38 8.44
N SER A 162 -4.09 -13.30 7.66
CA SER A 162 -4.41 -14.66 8.11
C SER A 162 -3.85 -15.75 7.19
N GLU A 163 -3.19 -15.38 6.08
CA GLU A 163 -2.58 -16.26 5.08
C GLU A 163 -3.50 -17.43 4.69
N ILE A 164 -4.73 -17.09 4.30
CA ILE A 164 -5.82 -18.05 4.06
C ILE A 164 -5.62 -18.77 2.71
N LEU A 165 -5.13 -18.05 1.72
CA LEU A 165 -4.88 -18.51 0.35
C LEU A 165 -3.46 -18.14 -0.10
N PRO A 166 -2.83 -18.99 -0.92
CA PRO A 166 -1.65 -18.61 -1.72
C PRO A 166 -1.94 -17.39 -2.62
N GLU A 167 -0.94 -16.54 -2.84
CA GLU A 167 -1.07 -15.26 -3.56
C GLU A 167 -1.58 -15.43 -5.01
N ASP A 168 -1.17 -16.50 -5.67
CA ASP A 168 -1.61 -16.88 -7.02
C ASP A 168 -3.08 -17.32 -7.08
N GLN A 169 -3.60 -17.90 -5.99
CA GLN A 169 -4.99 -18.34 -5.90
C GLN A 169 -5.99 -17.24 -5.54
N ILE A 170 -5.54 -16.10 -4.99
CA ILE A 170 -6.41 -14.95 -4.70
C ILE A 170 -7.14 -14.51 -5.98
N VAL A 171 -6.40 -14.42 -7.09
CA VAL A 171 -6.95 -13.91 -8.35
C VAL A 171 -7.88 -14.93 -8.98
N ASP A 172 -7.52 -16.21 -8.92
CA ASP A 172 -8.36 -17.27 -9.47
C ASP A 172 -9.69 -17.36 -8.68
N VAL A 173 -9.69 -17.21 -7.35
CA VAL A 173 -10.93 -17.16 -6.55
C VAL A 173 -11.79 -15.93 -6.85
N VAL A 174 -11.19 -14.73 -6.99
CA VAL A 174 -11.97 -13.52 -7.36
C VAL A 174 -12.54 -13.68 -8.76
N LEU A 175 -11.70 -14.04 -9.75
CA LEU A 175 -12.13 -14.18 -11.14
C LEU A 175 -13.16 -15.30 -11.29
N ASP A 176 -12.93 -16.48 -10.73
CA ASP A 176 -13.90 -17.57 -10.81
C ASP A 176 -15.18 -17.25 -10.00
N GLY A 177 -15.13 -16.36 -9.01
CA GLY A 177 -16.29 -15.89 -8.26
C GLY A 177 -17.12 -14.82 -8.98
N VAL A 178 -16.48 -13.87 -9.68
CA VAL A 178 -17.12 -12.65 -10.21
C VAL A 178 -17.29 -12.61 -11.73
N LEU A 179 -16.63 -13.51 -12.48
CA LEU A 179 -16.79 -13.61 -13.93
C LEU A 179 -18.20 -14.08 -14.32
N SER A 180 -18.74 -13.47 -15.37
CA SER A 180 -20.00 -13.89 -16.00
C SER A 180 -19.92 -15.35 -16.47
N PRO A 181 -21.03 -16.12 -16.45
CA PRO A 181 -21.01 -17.53 -16.84
C PRO A 181 -20.52 -17.75 -18.28
N GLU A 182 -20.67 -16.74 -19.14
CA GLU A 182 -20.22 -16.75 -20.54
C GLU A 182 -18.71 -16.50 -20.67
N ALA A 183 -18.14 -15.60 -19.86
CA ALA A 183 -16.68 -15.37 -19.79
C ALA A 183 -15.91 -16.59 -19.24
N LYS A 184 -16.57 -17.46 -18.47
CA LYS A 184 -16.00 -18.75 -18.04
C LYS A 184 -15.91 -19.79 -19.15
N LYS A 185 -16.58 -19.57 -20.29
CA LYS A 185 -16.70 -20.54 -21.39
C LYS A 185 -15.71 -20.32 -22.54
N GLU A 186 -14.85 -19.31 -22.49
CA GLU A 186 -13.81 -19.20 -23.54
C GLU A 186 -12.77 -20.33 -23.39
N PRO A 187 -12.66 -21.23 -24.40
CA PRO A 187 -12.05 -22.52 -24.21
C PRO A 187 -10.58 -22.54 -24.65
N ALA A 188 -9.91 -23.58 -24.19
CA ALA A 188 -8.60 -24.05 -24.63
C ALA A 188 -8.42 -24.01 -26.16
N CYS A 189 -7.22 -23.57 -26.56
CA CYS A 189 -6.55 -24.05 -27.77
C CYS A 189 -5.28 -24.77 -27.33
#